data_AF-A0A2L1U5N2-F1
#
_entry.id   AF-A0A2L1U5N2-F1
#
_cell.length_a   1.000
_cell.length_b   1.000
_cell.length_c   1.000
_cell.angle_alpha   90.00
_cell.angle_beta   90.00
_cell.angle_gamma   90.00
#
_symmetry.space_group_name_H-M   'P 1'
#
loop_
_entity.id
_entity.type
_entity.pdbx_description
1 polymer ?
#
loop_
_entity_poly.entity_id
_entity_poly.type
_entity_poly.pdbx_seq_one_letter_code
_entity_poly.pdbx_strand_id
1 'polypeptide(L)'
;MIVRFGYVAMSTLVANASPSKTMTVAYFKKLSDREAAVRKLERIASENLHNTLRLLKHNKAYDIMVYRLSSKLIPLFGHELLKDWRPIKALQESFQAIGEYSRKYGMRLSFHPDHFTVLSTPRKEVLEHSQQDLGRHVSMLHAMGLGEESKCNIHIGGMYGDKQKSGERFVRQFGALPWEIRRHITLENDDKTYTALETLEIAEQVGTPMVLDLHHHTVNNPGGESPEELWPRIAKTWEGQPLIPFAPSLSAFAALSGEEKVPLPPKIHLSSPKSEKDALSHADFVGVEPLLPFLKAIAPATPRLDIMIEAKMKDQALLKLMENLQREGIRAAGQAAVEIPG
;
A
#
# COMPACT_ATOMS: atom_id res chain seq x y z
N MET A 1 8.21 -16.14 13.66
CA MET A 1 7.96 -14.93 12.82
C MET A 1 6.86 -14.07 13.43
N ILE A 2 7.02 -12.74 13.45
CA ILE A 2 5.93 -11.80 13.80
C ILE A 2 5.27 -11.28 12.52
N VAL A 3 3.95 -11.38 12.45
CA VAL A 3 3.15 -10.89 11.30
C VAL A 3 2.23 -9.78 11.77
N ARG A 4 2.28 -8.61 11.11
CA ARG A 4 1.39 -7.47 11.40
C ARG A 4 0.41 -7.28 10.26
N PHE A 5 -0.83 -6.97 10.60
CA PHE A 5 -1.89 -6.75 9.63
C PHE A 5 -2.26 -5.27 9.52
N GLY A 6 -2.63 -4.87 8.32
CA GLY A 6 -3.14 -3.56 7.97
C GLY A 6 -4.34 -3.63 7.05
N TYR A 7 -5.00 -2.49 6.84
CA TYR A 7 -6.12 -2.38 5.91
C TYR A 7 -6.05 -1.11 5.07
N VAL A 8 -6.94 -1.03 4.07
CA VAL A 8 -6.90 0.01 3.04
C VAL A 8 -7.90 1.14 3.27
N ALA A 9 -7.39 2.36 3.43
CA ALA A 9 -8.03 3.66 3.23
C ALA A 9 -9.27 4.02 4.06
N MET A 10 -10.21 3.13 4.33
CA MET A 10 -11.46 3.44 5.02
C MET A 10 -11.69 2.44 6.13
N SER A 11 -12.36 2.86 7.20
CA SER A 11 -12.83 1.97 8.25
C SER A 11 -14.33 1.76 8.11
N THR A 12 -14.81 0.56 8.40
CA THR A 12 -16.25 0.27 8.57
C THR A 12 -16.70 0.44 10.03
N LEU A 13 -15.77 0.56 10.98
CA LEU A 13 -16.05 0.74 12.41
C LEU A 13 -16.11 2.21 12.84
N VAL A 14 -15.29 3.08 12.23
CA VAL A 14 -15.23 4.51 12.57
C VAL A 14 -16.25 5.28 11.75
N ALA A 15 -17.36 5.65 12.38
CA ALA A 15 -18.41 6.44 11.74
C ALA A 15 -17.92 7.82 11.27
N ASN A 16 -18.45 8.25 10.12
CA ASN A 16 -18.21 9.57 9.53
C ASN A 16 -16.72 9.93 9.38
N ALA A 17 -15.87 8.96 9.05
CA ALA A 17 -14.41 9.14 8.95
C ALA A 17 -13.86 8.80 7.56
N SER A 18 -14.61 9.02 6.49
CA SER A 18 -14.10 8.80 5.13
C SER A 18 -12.96 9.78 4.81
N PRO A 19 -11.77 9.30 4.40
CA PRO A 19 -10.68 10.13 3.90
C PRO A 19 -10.66 10.23 2.37
N SER A 20 -11.79 9.90 1.72
CA SER A 20 -11.90 9.81 0.25
C SER A 20 -13.04 10.65 -0.30
N LYS A 21 -13.49 11.68 0.43
CA LYS A 21 -14.50 12.61 -0.09
C LYS A 21 -13.95 13.31 -1.32
N THR A 22 -14.82 13.56 -2.31
CA THR A 22 -14.41 14.07 -3.61
C THR A 22 -15.30 15.20 -4.10
N MET A 23 -14.81 15.92 -5.10
CA MET A 23 -15.56 16.86 -5.91
C MET A 23 -15.26 16.57 -7.39
N THR A 24 -16.30 16.36 -8.19
CA THR A 24 -16.14 16.07 -9.61
C THR A 24 -15.80 17.34 -10.39
N VAL A 25 -15.13 17.19 -11.53
CA VAL A 25 -14.85 18.29 -12.47
C VAL A 25 -16.14 18.97 -12.91
N ALA A 26 -17.19 18.19 -13.18
CA ALA A 26 -18.50 18.71 -13.57
C ALA A 26 -19.11 19.61 -12.49
N TYR A 27 -18.98 19.24 -11.21
CA TYR A 27 -19.44 20.07 -10.12
C TYR A 27 -18.55 21.30 -9.92
N PHE A 28 -17.22 21.15 -10.02
CA PHE A 28 -16.28 22.27 -9.95
C PHE A 28 -16.61 23.35 -11.00
N LYS A 29 -16.86 22.94 -12.27
CA LYS A 29 -17.22 23.86 -13.36
C LYS A 29 -18.56 24.58 -13.17
N LYS A 30 -19.47 24.07 -12.34
CA LYS A 30 -20.76 24.73 -12.03
C LYS A 30 -20.62 25.89 -11.04
N LEU A 31 -19.51 25.96 -10.30
CA LEU A 31 -19.26 27.05 -9.37
C LEU A 31 -18.70 28.25 -10.15
N SER A 32 -19.44 29.35 -10.13
CA SER A 32 -19.10 30.58 -10.87
C SER A 32 -17.86 31.28 -10.32
N ASP A 33 -17.66 31.25 -9.01
CA ASP A 33 -16.44 31.73 -8.35
C ASP A 33 -15.41 30.59 -8.23
N ARG A 34 -14.37 30.67 -9.08
CA ARG A 34 -13.26 29.72 -9.09
C ARG A 34 -12.53 29.66 -7.76
N GLU A 35 -12.30 30.80 -7.11
CA GLU A 35 -11.57 30.85 -5.84
C GLU A 35 -12.39 30.21 -4.72
N ALA A 36 -13.70 30.44 -4.71
CA ALA A 36 -14.60 29.72 -3.80
C ALA A 36 -14.61 28.21 -4.08
N ALA A 37 -14.53 27.79 -5.35
CA ALA A 37 -14.43 26.39 -5.73
C ALA A 37 -13.12 25.73 -5.24
N VAL A 38 -11.99 26.45 -5.36
CA VAL A 38 -10.69 26.01 -4.85
C VAL A 38 -10.71 25.89 -3.31
N ARG A 39 -11.21 26.91 -2.60
CA ARG A 39 -11.40 26.82 -1.13
C ARG A 39 -12.27 25.65 -0.72
N LYS A 40 -13.27 25.28 -1.54
CA LYS A 40 -14.09 24.09 -1.31
C LYS A 40 -13.29 22.79 -1.49
N LEU A 41 -12.41 22.69 -2.50
CA LEU A 41 -11.48 21.56 -2.62
C LEU A 41 -10.59 21.44 -1.38
N GLU A 42 -10.02 22.55 -0.92
CA GLU A 42 -9.15 22.60 0.27
C GLU A 42 -9.90 22.16 1.52
N ARG A 43 -11.15 22.59 1.72
CA ARG A 43 -11.99 22.13 2.84
C ARG A 43 -12.25 20.63 2.78
N ILE A 44 -12.56 20.08 1.59
CA ILE A 44 -12.76 18.63 1.42
C ILE A 44 -11.47 17.87 1.72
N ALA A 45 -10.33 18.36 1.21
CA ALA A 45 -9.03 17.73 1.43
C ALA A 45 -8.60 17.80 2.90
N SER A 46 -8.81 18.93 3.57
CA SER A 46 -8.56 19.08 5.01
C SER A 46 -9.41 18.11 5.82
N GLU A 47 -10.70 17.95 5.47
CA GLU A 47 -11.56 16.96 6.12
C GLU A 47 -11.06 15.52 5.89
N ASN A 48 -10.60 15.20 4.68
CA ASN A 48 -10.02 13.90 4.38
C ASN A 48 -8.75 13.62 5.21
N LEU A 49 -7.87 14.61 5.38
CA LEU A 49 -6.65 14.50 6.19
C LEU A 49 -6.98 14.41 7.69
N HIS A 50 -7.95 15.20 8.17
CA HIS A 50 -8.46 15.09 9.53
C HIS A 50 -9.02 13.69 9.82
N ASN A 51 -9.83 13.16 8.90
CA ASN A 51 -10.37 11.81 9.00
C ASN A 51 -9.26 10.75 8.94
N THR A 52 -8.23 10.94 8.11
CA THR A 52 -7.04 10.08 8.11
C THR A 52 -6.39 10.04 9.49
N LEU A 53 -6.20 11.18 10.16
CA LEU A 53 -5.66 11.22 11.52
C LEU A 53 -6.57 10.52 12.53
N ARG A 54 -7.91 10.65 12.40
CA ARG A 54 -8.87 9.89 13.22
C ARG A 54 -8.72 8.38 13.01
N LEU A 55 -8.52 7.93 11.78
CA LEU A 55 -8.26 6.53 11.46
C LEU A 55 -6.93 6.06 12.04
N LEU A 56 -5.86 6.85 11.99
CA LEU A 56 -4.61 6.49 12.67
C LEU A 56 -4.78 6.37 14.21
N LYS A 57 -5.61 7.22 14.82
CA LYS A 57 -5.94 7.09 16.25
C LYS A 57 -6.70 5.80 16.55
N HIS A 58 -7.68 5.45 15.72
CA HIS A 58 -8.37 4.16 15.79
C HIS A 58 -7.38 3.00 15.62
N ASN A 59 -6.52 3.05 14.60
CA ASN A 59 -5.51 2.04 14.35
C ASN A 59 -4.62 1.81 15.56
N LYS A 60 -4.18 2.88 16.23
CA LYS A 60 -3.38 2.74 17.45
C LYS A 60 -4.13 2.01 18.57
N ALA A 61 -5.43 2.25 18.72
CA ALA A 61 -6.25 1.60 19.75
C ALA A 61 -6.43 0.09 19.51
N TYR A 62 -6.31 -0.36 18.25
CA TYR A 62 -6.38 -1.76 17.83
C TYR A 62 -5.02 -2.34 17.42
N ASP A 63 -3.92 -1.68 17.79
CA ASP A 63 -2.54 -2.07 17.46
C ASP A 63 -2.29 -2.32 15.95
N ILE A 64 -3.08 -1.69 15.08
CA ILE A 64 -2.92 -1.72 13.63
C ILE A 64 -1.79 -0.76 13.27
N MET A 65 -0.64 -1.32 12.88
CA MET A 65 0.56 -0.52 12.61
C MET A 65 0.88 -0.38 11.12
N VAL A 66 0.07 -0.97 10.24
CA VAL A 66 0.23 -0.94 8.80
C VAL A 66 -1.03 -0.34 8.19
N TYR A 67 -0.90 0.72 7.38
CA TYR A 67 -2.07 1.41 6.84
C TYR A 67 -1.80 1.94 5.43
N ARG A 68 -2.76 1.72 4.52
CA ARG A 68 -2.73 2.33 3.18
C ARG A 68 -3.59 3.58 3.16
N LEU A 69 -2.95 4.71 2.85
CA LEU A 69 -3.62 5.98 2.67
C LEU A 69 -4.50 5.95 1.40
N SER A 70 -5.53 6.79 1.38
CA SER A 70 -6.38 6.95 0.18
C SER A 70 -5.67 7.79 -0.88
N SER A 71 -5.65 7.35 -2.13
CA SER A 71 -5.18 8.18 -3.26
C SER A 71 -6.13 9.37 -3.55
N LYS A 72 -7.30 9.42 -2.89
CA LYS A 72 -8.32 10.47 -3.03
C LYS A 72 -8.27 11.53 -1.92
N LEU A 73 -7.16 11.63 -1.16
CA LEU A 73 -7.00 12.63 -0.10
C LEU A 73 -7.28 14.05 -0.60
N ILE A 74 -6.74 14.40 -1.76
CA ILE A 74 -6.93 15.72 -2.39
C ILE A 74 -7.73 15.53 -3.68
N PRO A 75 -9.00 15.95 -3.75
CA PRO A 75 -9.77 15.87 -4.98
C PRO A 75 -9.17 16.74 -6.08
N LEU A 76 -9.17 16.23 -7.31
CA LEU A 76 -8.69 16.90 -8.52
C LEU A 76 -7.22 17.34 -8.48
N PHE A 77 -6.40 16.76 -7.59
CA PHE A 77 -4.99 17.10 -7.53
C PHE A 77 -4.27 16.69 -8.82
N GLY A 78 -3.70 17.67 -9.53
CA GLY A 78 -3.06 17.48 -10.83
C GLY A 78 -3.98 17.66 -12.04
N HIS A 79 -5.26 18.01 -11.84
CA HIS A 79 -6.17 18.28 -12.95
C HIS A 79 -5.78 19.56 -13.70
N GLU A 80 -5.94 19.58 -15.03
CA GLU A 80 -5.50 20.67 -15.92
C GLU A 80 -6.12 22.05 -15.62
N LEU A 81 -7.30 22.08 -15.01
CA LEU A 81 -8.01 23.30 -14.59
C LEU A 81 -7.39 23.96 -13.34
N LEU A 82 -6.48 23.27 -12.67
CA LEU A 82 -5.93 23.60 -11.35
C LEU A 82 -4.39 23.66 -11.37
N LYS A 83 -3.78 23.96 -12.52
CA LYS A 83 -2.31 23.99 -12.69
C LYS A 83 -1.59 25.00 -11.78
N ASP A 84 -2.25 26.06 -11.38
CA ASP A 84 -1.79 27.13 -10.49
C ASP A 84 -2.07 26.83 -9.00
N TRP A 85 -2.98 25.92 -8.70
CA TRP A 85 -3.30 25.54 -7.32
C TRP A 85 -2.15 24.76 -6.67
N ARG A 86 -1.89 25.02 -5.39
CA ARG A 86 -0.79 24.42 -4.61
C ARG A 86 -1.34 23.78 -3.32
N PRO A 87 -2.08 22.66 -3.41
CA PRO A 87 -2.80 22.10 -2.27
C PRO A 87 -1.90 21.65 -1.12
N ILE A 88 -0.70 21.15 -1.41
CA ILE A 88 0.25 20.72 -0.37
C ILE A 88 0.59 21.87 0.57
N LYS A 89 0.82 23.08 0.04
CA LYS A 89 1.11 24.27 0.84
C LYS A 89 -0.08 24.67 1.70
N ALA A 90 -1.30 24.65 1.14
CA ALA A 90 -2.52 24.99 1.86
C ALA A 90 -2.87 23.99 2.98
N LEU A 91 -2.41 22.74 2.86
CA LEU A 91 -2.73 21.63 3.76
C LEU A 91 -1.54 21.19 4.63
N GLN A 92 -0.47 21.98 4.68
CA GLN A 92 0.81 21.60 5.28
C GLN A 92 0.67 21.14 6.73
N GLU A 93 -0.07 21.89 7.56
CA GLU A 93 -0.31 21.54 8.97
C GLU A 93 -1.07 20.21 9.12
N SER A 94 -2.06 19.97 8.25
CA SER A 94 -2.85 18.74 8.25
C SER A 94 -2.00 17.51 7.88
N PHE A 95 -1.09 17.66 6.91
CA PHE A 95 -0.12 16.62 6.57
C PHE A 95 0.89 16.38 7.70
N GLN A 96 1.45 17.44 8.30
CA GLN A 96 2.38 17.33 9.42
C GLN A 96 1.76 16.57 10.60
N ALA A 97 0.51 16.87 10.96
CA ALA A 97 -0.18 16.18 12.05
C ALA A 97 -0.30 14.66 11.81
N ILE A 98 -0.54 14.22 10.57
CA ILE A 98 -0.58 12.79 10.22
C ILE A 98 0.81 12.17 10.39
N GLY A 99 1.84 12.80 9.84
CA GLY A 99 3.19 12.23 9.88
C GLY A 99 3.83 12.26 11.26
N GLU A 100 3.60 13.31 12.05
CA GLU A 100 4.01 13.36 13.47
C GLU A 100 3.37 12.22 14.25
N TYR A 101 2.07 11.99 14.07
CA TYR A 101 1.38 10.89 14.72
C TYR A 101 1.91 9.52 14.27
N SER A 102 2.10 9.32 12.96
CA SER A 102 2.66 8.09 12.39
C SER A 102 4.07 7.81 12.93
N ARG A 103 4.98 8.79 12.93
CA ARG A 103 6.33 8.65 13.46
C ARG A 103 6.33 8.40 14.98
N LYS A 104 5.51 9.14 15.73
CA LYS A 104 5.38 8.98 17.19
C LYS A 104 5.06 7.55 17.60
N TYR A 105 4.22 6.86 16.83
CA TYR A 105 3.80 5.49 17.13
C TYR A 105 4.49 4.42 16.26
N GLY A 106 5.33 4.80 15.30
CA GLY A 106 6.00 3.86 14.39
C GLY A 106 5.05 3.16 13.42
N MET A 107 4.04 3.86 12.91
CA MET A 107 3.10 3.34 11.91
C MET A 107 3.69 3.37 10.50
N ARG A 108 3.55 2.26 9.77
CA ARG A 108 3.94 2.13 8.37
C ARG A 108 2.80 2.60 7.47
N LEU A 109 3.02 3.72 6.79
CA LEU A 109 2.08 4.28 5.82
C LEU A 109 2.51 3.96 4.39
N SER A 110 1.54 3.75 3.50
CA SER A 110 1.79 3.52 2.08
C SER A 110 0.65 4.07 1.23
N PHE A 111 0.92 4.28 -0.06
CA PHE A 111 -0.09 4.48 -1.08
C PHE A 111 -0.12 3.30 -2.04
N HIS A 112 -1.21 3.19 -2.76
CA HIS A 112 -1.29 2.45 -4.00
C HIS A 112 -1.94 3.38 -5.03
N PRO A 113 -1.13 4.10 -5.83
CA PRO A 113 -1.62 4.83 -6.98
C PRO A 113 -2.58 3.98 -7.82
N ASP A 114 -3.54 4.62 -8.48
CA ASP A 114 -4.57 3.89 -9.20
C ASP A 114 -4.05 3.19 -10.47
N HIS A 115 -4.91 2.39 -11.10
CA HIS A 115 -4.59 1.62 -12.31
C HIS A 115 -4.31 2.49 -13.56
N PHE A 116 -4.44 3.82 -13.48
CA PHE A 116 -4.03 4.73 -14.56
C PHE A 116 -2.54 5.09 -14.48
N THR A 117 -1.87 4.79 -13.36
CA THR A 117 -0.42 4.90 -13.22
C THR A 117 0.25 3.69 -13.88
N VAL A 118 0.61 3.82 -15.15
CA VAL A 118 1.08 2.70 -15.98
C VAL A 118 2.40 3.04 -16.68
N LEU A 119 3.50 2.48 -16.15
CA LEU A 119 4.84 2.70 -16.67
C LEU A 119 5.22 1.76 -17.81
N SER A 120 4.42 0.74 -18.15
CA SER A 120 4.65 -0.11 -19.33
C SER A 120 4.05 0.45 -20.62
N THR A 121 3.39 1.61 -20.56
CA THR A 121 2.64 2.21 -21.67
C THR A 121 3.53 2.69 -22.82
N PRO A 122 3.14 2.51 -24.10
CA PRO A 122 3.82 3.11 -25.24
C PRO A 122 3.37 4.56 -25.52
N ARG A 123 2.31 5.02 -24.84
CA ARG A 123 1.71 6.34 -25.05
C ARG A 123 2.40 7.39 -24.20
N LYS A 124 3.01 8.40 -24.82
CA LYS A 124 3.80 9.42 -24.14
C LYS A 124 2.98 10.20 -23.11
N GLU A 125 1.75 10.55 -23.46
CA GLU A 125 0.82 11.28 -22.60
C GLU A 125 0.42 10.49 -21.34
N VAL A 126 0.29 9.16 -21.45
CA VAL A 126 -0.02 8.30 -20.30
C VAL A 126 1.19 8.15 -19.40
N LEU A 127 2.39 8.04 -19.98
CA LEU A 127 3.63 8.02 -19.21
C LEU A 127 3.80 9.32 -18.42
N GLU A 128 3.62 10.48 -19.05
CA GLU A 128 3.72 11.79 -18.40
C GLU A 128 2.73 11.93 -17.24
N HIS A 129 1.47 11.52 -17.44
CA HIS A 129 0.47 11.50 -16.36
C HIS A 129 0.85 10.54 -15.23
N SER A 130 1.37 9.36 -15.54
CA SER A 130 1.81 8.38 -14.54
C SER A 130 2.97 8.90 -13.69
N GLN A 131 3.94 9.57 -14.32
CA GLN A 131 5.06 10.20 -13.61
C GLN A 131 4.60 11.32 -12.69
N GLN A 132 3.68 12.16 -13.18
CA GLN A 132 3.06 13.22 -12.36
C GLN A 132 2.25 12.62 -11.20
N ASP A 133 1.60 11.47 -11.42
CA ASP A 133 0.85 10.77 -10.37
C ASP A 133 1.70 10.25 -9.24
N LEU A 134 2.78 9.57 -9.58
CA LEU A 134 3.78 9.13 -8.62
C LEU A 134 4.40 10.32 -7.88
N GLY A 135 4.77 11.39 -8.60
CA GLY A 135 5.33 12.60 -8.00
C GLY A 135 4.39 13.25 -6.98
N ARG A 136 3.09 13.31 -7.27
CA ARG A 136 2.09 13.81 -6.32
C ARG A 136 1.95 12.94 -5.08
N HIS A 137 1.90 11.61 -5.22
CA HIS A 137 1.88 10.70 -4.08
C HIS A 137 3.12 10.86 -3.19
N VAL A 138 4.31 10.93 -3.79
CA VAL A 138 5.57 11.17 -3.08
C VAL A 138 5.58 12.53 -2.40
N SER A 139 5.08 13.58 -3.06
CA SER A 139 4.97 14.92 -2.43
C SER A 139 4.04 14.92 -1.21
N MET A 140 2.97 14.11 -1.20
CA MET A 140 2.12 13.95 -0.01
C MET A 140 2.88 13.25 1.12
N LEU A 141 3.68 12.22 0.83
CA LEU A 141 4.54 11.56 1.83
C LEU A 141 5.56 12.53 2.41
N HIS A 142 6.22 13.33 1.56
CA HIS A 142 7.15 14.37 2.00
C HIS A 142 6.46 15.47 2.82
N ALA A 143 5.24 15.88 2.47
CA ALA A 143 4.47 16.85 3.25
C ALA A 143 4.13 16.34 4.65
N MET A 144 3.96 15.02 4.80
CA MET A 144 3.85 14.37 6.11
C MET A 144 5.20 14.28 6.85
N GLY A 145 6.33 14.52 6.18
CA GLY A 145 7.66 14.30 6.73
C GLY A 145 8.03 12.82 6.83
N LEU A 146 7.50 12.00 5.92
CA LEU A 146 7.81 10.57 5.84
C LEU A 146 8.89 10.31 4.80
N GLY A 147 9.76 9.34 5.09
CA GLY A 147 10.89 8.98 4.24
C GLY A 147 10.59 7.81 3.31
N GLU A 148 11.65 7.25 2.75
CA GLU A 148 11.62 6.13 1.80
C GLU A 148 11.07 4.82 2.39
N GLU A 149 10.86 4.73 3.70
CA GLU A 149 10.11 3.63 4.32
C GLU A 149 8.63 3.59 3.91
N SER A 150 8.09 4.76 3.54
CA SER A 150 6.71 4.89 3.06
C SER A 150 6.67 4.64 1.56
N LYS A 151 5.96 3.60 1.14
CA LYS A 151 5.99 3.11 -0.25
C LYS A 151 4.72 3.46 -1.05
N CYS A 152 4.89 3.60 -2.36
CA CYS A 152 3.85 3.68 -3.37
C CYS A 152 3.88 2.39 -4.19
N ASN A 153 2.91 1.51 -3.94
CA ASN A 153 2.84 0.22 -4.61
C ASN A 153 2.15 0.35 -5.97
N ILE A 154 2.71 -0.24 -7.03
CA ILE A 154 2.14 -0.22 -8.37
C ILE A 154 2.29 -1.59 -9.05
N HIS A 155 1.42 -1.88 -10.00
CA HIS A 155 1.60 -2.99 -10.93
C HIS A 155 2.54 -2.60 -12.08
N ILE A 156 3.02 -3.59 -12.82
CA ILE A 156 3.82 -3.37 -14.04
C ILE A 156 2.99 -2.67 -15.13
N GLY A 157 1.72 -3.08 -15.28
CA GLY A 157 0.78 -2.50 -16.25
C GLY A 157 0.33 -3.48 -17.32
N GLY A 158 -0.05 -2.96 -18.49
CA GLY A 158 -0.58 -3.78 -19.59
C GLY A 158 0.49 -4.38 -20.50
N MET A 159 0.11 -5.44 -21.25
CA MET A 159 0.98 -6.09 -22.23
C MET A 159 1.12 -5.32 -23.56
N TYR A 160 0.16 -4.46 -23.91
CA TYR A 160 0.16 -3.68 -25.17
C TYR A 160 0.51 -4.51 -26.44
N GLY A 161 -0.03 -5.72 -26.52
CA GLY A 161 0.16 -6.67 -27.63
C GLY A 161 1.43 -7.52 -27.55
N ASP A 162 2.41 -7.15 -26.72
CA ASP A 162 3.67 -7.88 -26.54
C ASP A 162 4.19 -7.68 -25.11
N LYS A 163 4.01 -8.70 -24.28
CA LYS A 163 4.30 -8.67 -22.84
C LYS A 163 5.78 -8.47 -22.56
N GLN A 164 6.65 -9.12 -23.35
CA GLN A 164 8.10 -8.98 -23.21
C GLN A 164 8.53 -7.55 -23.53
N LYS A 165 8.13 -7.01 -24.69
CA LYS A 165 8.44 -5.62 -25.04
C LYS A 165 7.88 -4.62 -24.02
N SER A 166 6.72 -4.91 -23.43
CA SER A 166 6.13 -4.05 -22.39
C SER A 166 6.89 -4.11 -21.06
N GLY A 167 7.45 -5.26 -20.68
CA GLY A 167 8.36 -5.39 -19.55
C GLY A 167 9.66 -4.61 -19.76
N GLU A 168 10.30 -4.76 -20.93
CA GLU A 168 11.50 -3.99 -21.29
C GLU A 168 11.24 -2.48 -21.29
N ARG A 169 10.06 -2.07 -21.77
CA ARG A 169 9.62 -0.68 -21.73
C ARG A 169 9.45 -0.18 -20.30
N PHE A 170 8.81 -0.99 -19.44
CA PHE A 170 8.68 -0.69 -18.03
C PHE A 170 10.05 -0.44 -17.40
N VAL A 171 11.00 -1.35 -17.58
CA VAL A 171 12.36 -1.25 -17.03
C VAL A 171 13.04 0.06 -17.45
N ARG A 172 13.00 0.39 -18.76
CA ARG A 172 13.56 1.65 -19.27
C ARG A 172 12.88 2.88 -18.67
N GLN A 173 11.54 2.89 -18.63
CA GLN A 173 10.76 4.04 -18.18
C GLN A 173 10.84 4.23 -16.66
N PHE A 174 10.89 3.15 -15.89
CA PHE A 174 11.15 3.13 -14.46
C PHE A 174 12.56 3.62 -14.14
N GLY A 175 13.56 3.15 -14.89
CA GLY A 175 14.95 3.60 -14.76
C GLY A 175 15.15 5.10 -15.00
N ALA A 176 14.30 5.70 -15.84
CA ALA A 176 14.29 7.13 -16.14
C ALA A 176 13.52 8.00 -15.12
N LEU A 177 12.84 7.39 -14.14
CA LEU A 177 12.16 8.16 -13.09
C LEU A 177 13.18 8.90 -12.22
N PRO A 178 12.84 10.12 -11.73
CA PRO A 178 13.60 10.78 -10.68
C PRO A 178 13.83 9.84 -9.49
N TRP A 179 15.05 9.83 -8.96
CA TRP A 179 15.44 8.95 -7.85
C TRP A 179 14.53 9.12 -6.62
N GLU A 180 14.14 10.36 -6.33
CA GLU A 180 13.21 10.73 -5.27
C GLU A 180 11.84 10.07 -5.38
N ILE A 181 11.40 9.71 -6.60
CA ILE A 181 10.17 8.95 -6.83
C ILE A 181 10.48 7.45 -6.74
N ARG A 182 11.52 7.01 -7.45
CA ARG A 182 11.87 5.60 -7.62
C ARG A 182 12.04 4.86 -6.30
N ARG A 183 12.73 5.47 -5.32
CA ARG A 183 13.01 4.87 -4.00
C ARG A 183 11.77 4.62 -3.14
N HIS A 184 10.64 5.24 -3.48
CA HIS A 184 9.36 4.98 -2.80
C HIS A 184 8.54 3.89 -3.50
N ILE A 185 8.92 3.39 -4.67
CA ILE A 185 8.07 2.43 -5.39
C ILE A 185 8.26 1.01 -4.86
N THR A 186 7.20 0.21 -4.90
CA THR A 186 7.25 -1.26 -4.86
C THR A 186 6.44 -1.83 -6.02
N LEU A 187 6.81 -3.01 -6.50
CA LEU A 187 6.16 -3.67 -7.64
C LEU A 187 5.30 -4.85 -7.17
N GLU A 188 4.07 -4.93 -7.66
CA GLU A 188 3.13 -5.98 -7.28
C GLU A 188 2.65 -6.78 -8.50
N ASN A 189 2.58 -8.10 -8.35
CA ASN A 189 2.00 -8.98 -9.36
C ASN A 189 0.50 -8.75 -9.49
N ASP A 190 -0.06 -9.04 -10.66
CA ASP A 190 -1.46 -8.76 -10.96
C ASP A 190 -2.22 -10.02 -11.41
N ASP A 191 -3.54 -9.92 -11.44
CA ASP A 191 -4.47 -11.03 -11.67
C ASP A 191 -4.64 -11.43 -13.16
N LYS A 192 -3.96 -10.75 -14.10
CA LYS A 192 -4.25 -10.88 -15.55
C LYS A 192 -3.04 -10.87 -16.47
N THR A 193 -2.07 -10.01 -16.18
CA THR A 193 -1.01 -9.61 -17.09
C THR A 193 0.31 -10.16 -16.61
N TYR A 194 0.89 -9.65 -15.52
CA TYR A 194 2.21 -10.05 -15.03
C TYR A 194 2.08 -10.98 -13.82
N THR A 195 2.66 -12.18 -13.93
CA THR A 195 2.68 -13.18 -12.86
C THR A 195 3.62 -12.75 -11.73
N ALA A 196 3.63 -13.47 -10.61
CA ALA A 196 4.59 -13.25 -9.54
C ALA A 196 6.05 -13.39 -10.01
N LEU A 197 6.36 -14.44 -10.77
CA LEU A 197 7.72 -14.67 -11.26
C LEU A 197 8.20 -13.54 -12.20
N GLU A 198 7.38 -13.11 -13.15
CA GLU A 198 7.78 -12.05 -14.09
C GLU A 198 7.90 -10.70 -13.39
N THR A 199 7.01 -10.42 -12.43
CA THR A 199 7.11 -9.20 -11.61
C THR A 199 8.37 -9.22 -10.77
N LEU A 200 8.72 -10.38 -10.19
CA LEU A 200 9.95 -10.58 -9.43
C LEU A 200 11.19 -10.32 -10.28
N GLU A 201 11.25 -10.87 -11.49
CA GLU A 201 12.38 -10.67 -12.42
C GLU A 201 12.55 -9.19 -12.77
N ILE A 202 11.45 -8.47 -13.05
CA ILE A 202 11.49 -7.03 -13.29
C ILE A 202 11.94 -6.28 -12.04
N ALA A 203 11.43 -6.64 -10.86
CA ALA A 203 11.78 -6.02 -9.59
C ALA A 203 13.28 -6.16 -9.26
N GLU A 204 13.84 -7.35 -9.50
CA GLU A 204 15.28 -7.62 -9.39
C GLU A 204 16.08 -6.77 -10.40
N GLN A 205 15.64 -6.70 -11.65
CA GLN A 205 16.32 -5.93 -12.69
C GLN A 205 16.39 -4.42 -12.39
N VAL A 206 15.33 -3.86 -11.81
CA VAL A 206 15.27 -2.42 -11.48
C VAL A 206 15.70 -2.10 -10.03
N GLY A 207 16.05 -3.12 -9.24
CA GLY A 207 16.50 -2.97 -7.85
C GLY A 207 15.41 -2.40 -6.93
N THR A 208 14.18 -2.88 -7.04
CA THR A 208 13.01 -2.39 -6.28
C THR A 208 12.32 -3.54 -5.53
N PRO A 209 11.77 -3.31 -4.32
CA PRO A 209 11.09 -4.38 -3.61
C PRO A 209 9.81 -4.85 -4.32
N MET A 210 9.61 -6.17 -4.32
CA MET A 210 8.37 -6.78 -4.79
C MET A 210 7.39 -6.98 -3.61
N VAL A 211 6.15 -6.55 -3.80
CA VAL A 211 5.00 -6.94 -2.97
C VAL A 211 4.33 -8.13 -3.64
N LEU A 212 4.30 -9.27 -2.97
CA LEU A 212 3.50 -10.42 -3.42
C LEU A 212 2.04 -10.18 -3.06
N ASP A 213 1.13 -10.30 -4.01
CA ASP A 213 -0.29 -10.51 -3.74
C ASP A 213 -0.61 -12.00 -3.94
N LEU A 214 -1.00 -12.65 -2.83
CA LEU A 214 -1.29 -14.08 -2.79
C LEU A 214 -2.52 -14.47 -3.62
N HIS A 215 -3.51 -13.60 -3.69
CA HIS A 215 -4.74 -13.85 -4.44
C HIS A 215 -4.49 -13.68 -5.94
N HIS A 216 -3.81 -12.61 -6.34
CA HIS A 216 -3.37 -12.42 -7.73
C HIS A 216 -2.51 -13.59 -8.19
N HIS A 217 -1.60 -14.07 -7.35
CA HIS A 217 -0.80 -15.26 -7.65
C HIS A 217 -1.68 -16.49 -7.85
N THR A 218 -2.65 -16.73 -6.96
CA THR A 218 -3.59 -17.86 -7.10
C THR A 218 -4.37 -17.80 -8.42
N VAL A 219 -4.74 -16.61 -8.88
CA VAL A 219 -5.51 -16.41 -10.12
C VAL A 219 -4.63 -16.46 -11.38
N ASN A 220 -3.41 -15.91 -11.30
CA ASN A 220 -2.51 -15.70 -12.45
C ASN A 220 -1.15 -16.39 -12.22
N ASN A 221 -1.16 -17.71 -12.23
CA ASN A 221 0.02 -18.55 -12.07
C ASN A 221 0.00 -19.77 -13.02
N PRO A 222 0.14 -19.56 -14.33
CA PRO A 222 0.15 -20.65 -15.30
C PRO A 222 1.42 -21.53 -15.19
N GLY A 223 2.50 -21.03 -14.59
CA GLY A 223 3.73 -21.79 -14.38
C GLY A 223 3.66 -22.77 -13.21
N GLY A 224 2.67 -22.60 -12.32
CA GLY A 224 2.43 -23.49 -11.19
C GLY A 224 3.41 -23.31 -10.04
N GLU A 225 4.21 -22.24 -10.04
CA GLU A 225 5.14 -21.95 -8.95
C GLU A 225 4.38 -21.69 -7.66
N SER A 226 4.80 -22.29 -6.57
CA SER A 226 4.25 -21.98 -5.26
C SER A 226 4.77 -20.62 -4.76
N PRO A 227 3.97 -19.84 -4.01
CA PRO A 227 4.45 -18.58 -3.45
C PRO A 227 5.64 -18.78 -2.49
N GLU A 228 5.74 -19.95 -1.84
CA GLU A 228 6.84 -20.35 -0.97
C GLU A 228 8.17 -20.51 -1.73
N GLU A 229 8.14 -21.06 -2.95
CA GLU A 229 9.33 -21.20 -3.81
C GLU A 229 9.87 -19.84 -4.26
N LEU A 230 8.99 -18.88 -4.51
CA LEU A 230 9.37 -17.52 -4.91
C LEU A 230 9.84 -16.68 -3.73
N TRP A 231 9.38 -17.00 -2.51
CA TRP A 231 9.60 -16.16 -1.33
C TRP A 231 11.06 -15.79 -1.03
N PRO A 232 12.05 -16.71 -1.09
CA PRO A 232 13.45 -16.35 -0.80
C PRO A 232 13.97 -15.23 -1.69
N ARG A 233 13.59 -15.23 -2.98
CA ARG A 233 13.95 -14.16 -3.92
C ARG A 233 13.17 -12.88 -3.64
N ILE A 234 11.86 -12.99 -3.37
CA ILE A 234 11.01 -11.84 -3.02
C ILE A 234 11.55 -11.15 -1.77
N ALA A 235 11.82 -11.89 -0.69
CA ALA A 235 12.37 -11.37 0.55
C ALA A 235 13.70 -10.63 0.33
N LYS A 236 14.56 -11.16 -0.56
CA LYS A 236 15.83 -10.52 -0.93
C LYS A 236 15.65 -9.14 -1.58
N THR A 237 14.56 -8.90 -2.31
CA THR A 237 14.27 -7.56 -2.88
C THR A 237 13.99 -6.49 -1.81
N TRP A 238 13.73 -6.89 -0.57
CA TRP A 238 13.53 -5.99 0.58
C TRP A 238 14.82 -5.75 1.40
N GLU A 239 15.92 -6.44 1.09
CA GLU A 239 17.21 -6.17 1.71
C GLU A 239 17.72 -4.77 1.31
N GLY A 240 18.44 -4.11 2.22
CA GLY A 240 18.94 -2.75 1.99
C GLY A 240 17.88 -1.63 2.02
N GLN A 241 16.61 -1.96 2.31
CA GLN A 241 15.58 -0.96 2.57
C GLN A 241 15.85 -0.19 3.87
N PRO A 242 15.25 1.01 4.03
CA PRO A 242 15.54 1.90 5.14
C PRO A 242 15.31 1.24 6.50
N LEU A 243 16.15 1.57 7.47
CA LEU A 243 15.88 1.22 8.86
C LEU A 243 14.78 2.12 9.41
N ILE A 244 13.77 1.52 10.02
CA ILE A 244 12.65 2.23 10.65
C ILE A 244 12.79 2.24 12.17
N PRO A 245 12.30 3.28 12.88
CA PRO A 245 12.23 3.27 14.33
C PRO A 245 11.47 2.04 14.82
N PHE A 246 12.01 1.36 15.83
CA PHE A 246 11.31 0.26 16.46
C PHE A 246 10.13 0.78 17.28
N ALA A 247 8.92 0.26 17.04
CA ALA A 247 7.74 0.55 17.84
C ALA A 247 7.65 -0.48 19.00
N PRO A 248 7.94 -0.10 20.26
CA PRO A 248 8.06 -1.06 21.36
C PRO A 248 6.76 -1.79 21.72
N SER A 249 5.61 -1.31 21.25
CA SER A 249 4.29 -1.78 21.67
C SER A 249 3.87 -3.13 21.10
N LEU A 250 4.71 -3.85 20.37
CA LEU A 250 4.31 -5.04 19.61
C LEU A 250 5.07 -6.33 19.96
N SER A 251 6.03 -6.29 20.88
CA SER A 251 6.70 -7.52 21.33
C SER A 251 7.56 -7.28 22.57
N ALA A 252 7.23 -7.97 23.66
CA ALA A 252 8.12 -8.11 24.82
C ALA A 252 9.46 -8.78 24.44
N PHE A 253 9.47 -9.61 23.39
CA PHE A 253 10.64 -10.34 22.90
C PHE A 253 11.65 -9.43 22.17
N ALA A 254 11.18 -8.38 21.49
CA ALA A 254 12.03 -7.41 20.80
C ALA A 254 12.40 -6.19 21.66
N ALA A 255 11.66 -5.91 22.74
CA ALA A 255 12.14 -4.99 23.78
C ALA A 255 13.46 -5.47 24.44
N LEU A 256 13.76 -6.78 24.36
CA LEU A 256 14.99 -7.38 24.87
C LEU A 256 16.19 -7.26 23.92
N SER A 257 16.00 -6.94 22.62
CA SER A 257 17.13 -6.84 21.67
C SER A 257 17.89 -5.52 21.78
N GLY A 258 17.30 -4.48 22.39
CA GLY A 258 17.92 -3.16 22.52
C GLY A 258 18.07 -2.38 21.21
N GLU A 259 17.54 -2.87 20.09
CA GLU A 259 17.66 -2.21 18.79
C GLU A 259 16.66 -1.05 18.65
N GLU A 260 17.18 0.18 18.51
CA GLU A 260 16.36 1.38 18.29
C GLU A 260 15.78 1.46 16.87
N LYS A 261 16.43 0.79 15.91
CA LYS A 261 16.05 0.77 14.50
C LYS A 261 16.19 -0.63 13.94
N VAL A 262 15.28 -0.97 13.04
CA VAL A 262 15.16 -2.31 12.46
C VAL A 262 14.89 -2.23 10.95
N PRO A 263 15.29 -3.24 10.15
CA PRO A 263 15.00 -3.25 8.72
C PRO A 263 13.50 -3.12 8.44
N LEU A 264 13.11 -2.45 7.35
CA LEU A 264 11.71 -2.41 6.92
C LEU A 264 11.24 -3.85 6.60
N PRO A 265 10.21 -4.38 7.28
CA PRO A 265 9.73 -5.73 6.98
C PRO A 265 9.24 -5.84 5.53
N PRO A 266 9.41 -6.99 4.86
CA PRO A 266 8.70 -7.30 3.63
C PRO A 266 7.20 -7.06 3.79
N LYS A 267 6.56 -6.64 2.70
CA LYS A 267 5.11 -6.42 2.66
C LYS A 267 4.49 -7.30 1.59
N ILE A 268 3.38 -7.96 1.93
CA ILE A 268 2.52 -8.66 0.98
C ILE A 268 1.09 -8.12 1.03
N HIS A 269 0.32 -8.41 0.00
CA HIS A 269 -1.11 -8.14 -0.06
C HIS A 269 -1.89 -9.45 0.05
N LEU A 270 -3.06 -9.35 0.69
CA LEU A 270 -3.97 -10.46 0.89
C LEU A 270 -5.39 -10.02 0.59
N SER A 271 -6.01 -10.68 -0.38
CA SER A 271 -7.43 -10.61 -0.65
C SER A 271 -8.01 -12.03 -0.76
N SER A 272 -9.31 -12.13 -1.03
CA SER A 272 -9.98 -13.40 -1.30
C SER A 272 -11.04 -13.16 -2.38
N PRO A 273 -11.34 -14.17 -3.22
CA PRO A 273 -12.32 -14.02 -4.29
C PRO A 273 -13.72 -13.83 -3.71
N LYS A 274 -14.51 -12.96 -4.32
CA LYS A 274 -15.91 -12.74 -3.92
C LYS A 274 -16.74 -14.01 -4.06
N SER A 275 -16.44 -14.84 -5.05
CA SER A 275 -17.00 -16.19 -5.22
C SER A 275 -16.17 -16.99 -6.22
N GLU A 276 -16.38 -18.31 -6.30
CA GLU A 276 -15.77 -19.15 -7.35
C GLU A 276 -16.04 -18.64 -8.77
N LYS A 277 -17.21 -18.04 -9.00
CA LYS A 277 -17.61 -17.47 -10.31
C LYS A 277 -17.10 -16.05 -10.54
N ASP A 278 -16.59 -15.38 -9.51
CA ASP A 278 -16.10 -14.01 -9.53
C ASP A 278 -14.79 -13.96 -8.74
N ALA A 279 -13.78 -14.62 -9.32
CA ALA A 279 -12.48 -14.77 -8.71
C ALA A 279 -11.67 -13.46 -8.68
N LEU A 280 -12.01 -12.48 -9.51
CA LEU A 280 -11.26 -11.21 -9.62
C LEU A 280 -11.73 -10.17 -8.60
N SER A 281 -13.01 -10.18 -8.23
CA SER A 281 -13.53 -9.22 -7.26
C SER A 281 -13.16 -9.61 -5.84
N HIS A 282 -12.83 -8.64 -4.99
CA HIS A 282 -12.53 -8.93 -3.59
C HIS A 282 -13.80 -9.25 -2.79
N ALA A 283 -13.66 -10.21 -1.89
CA ALA A 283 -14.64 -10.60 -0.89
C ALA A 283 -14.81 -9.54 0.22
N ASP A 284 -15.85 -9.74 1.02
CA ASP A 284 -16.10 -8.91 2.21
C ASP A 284 -15.06 -9.17 3.30
N PHE A 285 -14.60 -10.41 3.42
CA PHE A 285 -13.61 -10.90 4.38
C PHE A 285 -12.51 -11.69 3.67
N VAL A 286 -11.42 -11.99 4.38
CA VAL A 286 -10.32 -12.82 3.86
C VAL A 286 -10.26 -14.17 4.58
N GLY A 287 -9.97 -15.23 3.83
CA GLY A 287 -9.79 -16.59 4.35
C GLY A 287 -8.43 -16.81 4.99
N VAL A 288 -8.33 -17.87 5.80
CA VAL A 288 -7.06 -18.29 6.44
C VAL A 288 -6.30 -19.28 5.56
N GLU A 289 -7.04 -19.99 4.72
CA GLU A 289 -6.62 -21.19 4.00
C GLU A 289 -5.42 -20.96 3.05
N PRO A 290 -5.37 -19.91 2.21
CA PRO A 290 -4.17 -19.65 1.40
C PRO A 290 -3.03 -18.99 2.20
N LEU A 291 -3.35 -18.39 3.36
CA LEU A 291 -2.40 -17.59 4.14
C LEU A 291 -1.57 -18.45 5.08
N LEU A 292 -2.19 -19.34 5.85
CA LEU A 292 -1.51 -20.01 6.96
C LEU A 292 -0.43 -21.01 6.52
N PRO A 293 -0.63 -21.83 5.47
CA PRO A 293 0.43 -22.69 4.93
C PRO A 293 1.66 -21.87 4.48
N PHE A 294 1.41 -20.80 3.72
CA PHE A 294 2.45 -19.87 3.29
C PHE A 294 3.22 -19.27 4.47
N LEU A 295 2.51 -18.74 5.48
CA LEU A 295 3.13 -18.17 6.67
C LEU A 295 4.01 -19.18 7.42
N LYS A 296 3.54 -20.43 7.58
CA LYS A 296 4.31 -21.49 8.24
C LYS A 296 5.57 -21.84 7.45
N ALA A 297 5.49 -21.90 6.12
CA ALA A 297 6.63 -22.23 5.27
C ALA A 297 7.74 -21.16 5.31
N ILE A 298 7.38 -19.88 5.38
CA ILE A 298 8.37 -18.79 5.38
C ILE A 298 8.88 -18.39 6.77
N ALA A 299 8.19 -18.82 7.83
CA ALA A 299 8.49 -18.42 9.21
C ALA A 299 9.94 -18.69 9.67
N PRO A 300 10.60 -19.81 9.29
CA PRO A 300 11.98 -20.08 9.71
C PRO A 300 12.99 -19.05 9.18
N ALA A 301 12.73 -18.47 8.01
CA ALA A 301 13.65 -17.55 7.32
C ALA A 301 13.19 -16.08 7.38
N THR A 302 11.99 -15.82 7.91
CA THR A 302 11.37 -14.48 7.88
C THR A 302 11.04 -14.04 9.29
N PRO A 303 11.85 -13.17 9.92
CA PRO A 303 11.59 -12.78 11.31
C PRO A 303 10.32 -11.93 11.42
N ARG A 304 10.04 -11.09 10.42
CA ARG A 304 8.90 -10.15 10.41
C ARG A 304 8.29 -9.99 9.03
N LEU A 305 6.96 -9.86 8.99
CA LEU A 305 6.17 -9.64 7.78
C LEU A 305 5.03 -8.65 8.04
N ASP A 306 4.78 -7.75 7.09
CA ASP A 306 3.59 -6.91 7.08
C ASP A 306 2.61 -7.36 5.99
N ILE A 307 1.34 -7.49 6.34
CA ILE A 307 0.27 -7.93 5.43
C ILE A 307 -0.77 -6.84 5.32
N MET A 308 -1.03 -6.40 4.10
CA MET A 308 -2.12 -5.46 3.81
C MET A 308 -3.35 -6.21 3.32
N ILE A 309 -4.43 -6.12 4.09
CA ILE A 309 -5.71 -6.76 3.77
C ILE A 309 -6.50 -5.89 2.81
N GLU A 310 -6.82 -6.47 1.66
CA GLU A 310 -7.57 -5.87 0.57
C GLU A 310 -8.99 -6.45 0.52
N ALA A 311 -9.81 -6.12 1.52
CA ALA A 311 -11.20 -6.58 1.61
C ALA A 311 -12.20 -5.40 1.56
N LYS A 312 -13.48 -5.69 1.32
CA LYS A 312 -14.53 -4.65 1.37
C LYS A 312 -14.84 -4.19 2.79
N MET A 313 -14.77 -5.09 3.78
CA MET A 313 -15.04 -4.77 5.19
C MET A 313 -13.84 -4.20 5.96
N LYS A 314 -12.72 -3.93 5.28
CA LYS A 314 -11.61 -3.12 5.80
C LYS A 314 -11.04 -3.62 7.14
N ASP A 315 -10.98 -2.77 8.14
CA ASP A 315 -10.56 -3.07 9.51
C ASP A 315 -11.40 -4.18 10.16
N GLN A 316 -12.69 -4.27 9.86
CA GLN A 316 -13.50 -5.39 10.34
C GLN A 316 -13.07 -6.73 9.71
N ALA A 317 -12.60 -6.74 8.46
CA ALA A 317 -12.03 -7.94 7.86
C ALA A 317 -10.72 -8.36 8.54
N LEU A 318 -9.90 -7.39 8.94
CA LEU A 318 -8.69 -7.62 9.73
C LEU A 318 -9.03 -8.27 11.07
N LEU A 319 -9.93 -7.65 11.85
CA LEU A 319 -10.29 -8.18 13.17
C LEU A 319 -10.91 -9.59 13.06
N LYS A 320 -11.69 -9.84 12.00
CA LYS A 320 -12.23 -11.18 11.75
C LYS A 320 -11.14 -12.20 11.41
N LEU A 321 -10.16 -11.83 10.59
CA LEU A 321 -9.01 -12.69 10.30
C LEU A 321 -8.23 -13.02 11.58
N MET A 322 -8.04 -12.05 12.47
CA MET A 322 -7.37 -12.25 13.76
C MET A 322 -8.11 -13.28 14.64
N GLU A 323 -9.44 -13.19 14.73
CA GLU A 323 -10.25 -14.22 15.42
C GLU A 323 -10.07 -15.60 14.79
N ASN A 324 -10.10 -15.68 13.46
CA ASN A 324 -10.00 -16.95 12.74
C ASN A 324 -8.62 -17.58 12.94
N LEU A 325 -7.54 -16.80 12.87
CA LEU A 325 -6.17 -17.28 13.15
C LEU A 325 -6.03 -17.80 14.59
N GLN A 326 -6.64 -17.15 15.57
CA GLN A 326 -6.66 -17.65 16.95
C GLN A 326 -7.42 -18.97 17.09
N ARG A 327 -8.54 -19.15 16.37
CA ARG A 327 -9.27 -20.42 16.33
C ARG A 327 -8.42 -21.55 15.73
N GLU A 328 -7.54 -21.23 14.79
CA GLU A 328 -6.52 -22.13 14.23
C GLU A 328 -5.30 -22.35 15.15
N GLY A 329 -5.36 -21.85 16.40
CA GLY A 329 -4.31 -22.04 17.41
C GLY A 329 -3.10 -21.11 17.25
N ILE A 330 -3.18 -20.09 16.40
CA ILE A 330 -2.10 -19.11 16.23
C ILE A 330 -2.12 -18.09 17.35
N ARG A 331 -0.96 -17.90 17.99
CA ARG A 331 -0.81 -16.98 19.11
C ARG A 331 -0.90 -15.53 18.65
N ALA A 332 -1.72 -14.73 19.33
CA ALA A 332 -1.75 -13.28 19.13
C ALA A 332 -0.54 -12.59 19.77
N ALA A 333 0.08 -11.68 19.04
CA ALA A 333 1.12 -10.75 19.51
C ALA A 333 0.57 -9.33 19.75
N GLY A 334 -0.71 -9.11 19.44
CA GLY A 334 -1.46 -7.87 19.64
C GLY A 334 -2.85 -8.02 19.01
N GLN A 335 -3.60 -6.92 18.96
CA GLN A 335 -4.94 -6.93 18.35
C GLN A 335 -4.93 -7.05 16.82
N ALA A 336 -3.81 -6.71 16.17
CA ALA A 336 -3.60 -6.78 14.73
C ALA A 336 -2.26 -7.44 14.36
N ALA A 337 -1.74 -8.31 15.23
CA ALA A 337 -0.49 -9.03 14.99
C ALA A 337 -0.50 -10.43 15.59
N VAL A 338 0.16 -11.37 14.91
CA VAL A 338 0.30 -12.77 15.35
C VAL A 338 1.76 -13.22 15.37
N GLU A 339 2.03 -14.24 16.16
CA GLU A 339 3.29 -14.98 16.18
C GLU A 339 3.10 -16.32 15.48
N ILE A 340 3.81 -16.52 14.37
CA ILE A 340 3.87 -17.79 13.65
C ILE A 340 5.08 -18.57 14.16
N PRO A 341 4.90 -19.81 14.67
CA PRO A 341 6.00 -20.68 15.07
C PRO A 341 6.96 -20.90 13.89
N GLY A 342 8.26 -20.85 14.18
CA GLY A 342 9.31 -21.18 13.23
C GLY A 342 9.58 -22.67 13.16
#